data_AF-B7IEU6-F1
#
_entry.id   AF-B7IEU6-F1
#
_cell.length_a   1.000
_cell.length_b   1.000
_cell.length_c   1.000
_cell.angle_alpha   90.00
_cell.angle_beta   90.00
_cell.angle_gamma   90.00
#
_symmetry.space_group_name_H-M   'P 1'
#
loop_
_entity.id
_entity.type
_entity.pdbx_description
1 polymer ?
#
loop_
_entity_poly.entity_id
_entity_poly.type
_entity_poly.pdbx_seq_one_letter_code
_entity_poly.pdbx_strand_id
1 'polypeptide(L)'
;MKKFIVAIVIFLLALNIFSEIIKFDNYTLNATNINFETVEEILEKYSKFLSTSEISTGTIGSFNYIEWEDKIIYFSKNVVVLGENALDNPNFDDIFNFFNIKYLKKENEYNFAEMVITKVEDFGSYLQFDYLGKNFIDIEATDNAINIISKGLIYFKDNLYEPGSILLTKNIDSSYKTELNILPKRTIVQFIKEYNIKNIIVKLFGEKIEKYDSKSFAIIFKDSNINAVFVPNYSPDFSGNDWKVFSISDKFGKLVSKKFNLKLFYVPFVQVPKDLPAIVIFTSQNSWKQISEFVEGELQ
;
A
#
# COMPACT_ATOMS: atom_id res chain seq x y z
N MET A 1 42.56 -45.08 21.41
CA MET A 1 42.32 -43.62 21.55
C MET A 1 41.82 -42.95 20.26
N LYS A 2 42.55 -42.95 19.14
CA LYS A 2 42.12 -42.30 17.87
C LYS A 2 40.72 -42.73 17.38
N LYS A 3 40.40 -44.03 17.40
CA LYS A 3 39.08 -44.54 16.96
C LYS A 3 37.91 -44.08 17.86
N PHE A 4 38.18 -43.81 19.14
CA PHE A 4 37.16 -43.37 20.10
C PHE A 4 36.84 -41.88 19.92
N ILE A 5 37.85 -41.06 19.64
CA ILE A 5 37.70 -39.63 19.32
C ILE A 5 36.94 -39.44 18.00
N VAL A 6 37.24 -40.25 16.97
CA VAL A 6 36.52 -40.22 15.69
C VAL A 6 35.04 -40.60 15.87
N ALA A 7 34.73 -41.61 16.69
CA ALA A 7 33.35 -41.99 16.98
C ALA A 7 32.59 -40.89 17.75
N ILE A 8 33.24 -40.21 18.70
CA ILE A 8 32.66 -39.08 19.44
C ILE A 8 32.41 -37.88 18.52
N VAL A 9 33.34 -37.56 17.61
CA VAL A 9 33.15 -36.48 16.63
C VAL A 9 32.05 -36.79 15.63
N ILE A 10 31.93 -38.04 15.15
CA ILE A 10 30.82 -38.47 14.29
C ILE A 10 29.48 -38.46 15.05
N PHE A 11 29.47 -38.86 16.33
CA PHE A 11 28.27 -38.81 17.17
C PHE A 11 27.85 -37.37 17.51
N LEU A 12 28.81 -36.47 17.74
CA LEU A 12 28.56 -35.03 17.92
C LEU A 12 28.15 -34.35 16.62
N LEU A 13 28.66 -34.79 15.46
CA LEU A 13 28.21 -34.33 14.14
C LEU A 13 26.80 -34.87 13.79
N ALA A 14 26.45 -36.06 14.25
CA ALA A 14 25.11 -36.64 14.14
C ALA A 14 24.10 -36.01 15.13
N LEU A 15 24.59 -35.27 16.14
CA LEU A 15 23.79 -34.43 17.04
C LEU A 15 23.53 -33.02 16.50
N ASN A 16 23.87 -32.74 15.23
CA ASN A 16 23.18 -31.69 14.49
C ASN A 16 21.74 -32.17 14.28
N ILE A 17 20.92 -32.03 15.32
CA ILE A 17 19.48 -32.12 15.24
C ILE A 17 19.11 -31.18 14.10
N PHE A 18 18.63 -31.73 12.98
CA PHE A 18 18.16 -30.96 11.84
C PHE A 18 17.00 -30.11 12.34
N SER A 19 17.32 -28.88 12.75
CA SER A 19 16.32 -27.89 13.14
C SER A 19 16.02 -27.06 11.91
N GLU A 20 14.74 -26.98 11.61
CA GLU A 20 14.20 -26.00 10.68
C GLU A 20 14.09 -24.68 11.45
N ILE A 21 14.46 -23.58 10.82
CA ILE A 21 14.47 -22.25 11.43
C ILE A 21 13.36 -21.45 10.79
N ILE A 22 12.37 -21.03 11.58
CA ILE A 22 11.23 -20.25 11.11
C ILE A 22 11.42 -18.80 11.56
N LYS A 23 11.37 -17.86 10.62
CA LYS A 23 11.67 -16.44 10.85
C LYS A 23 10.62 -15.53 10.26
N PHE A 24 10.28 -14.47 10.99
CA PHE A 24 9.58 -13.28 10.50
C PHE A 24 9.75 -12.15 11.50
N ASP A 25 9.89 -10.90 11.03
CA ASP A 25 10.15 -9.75 11.91
C ASP A 25 11.32 -10.05 12.86
N ASN A 26 11.12 -9.91 14.17
CA ASN A 26 12.12 -10.25 15.18
C ASN A 26 11.90 -11.64 15.80
N TYR A 27 10.99 -12.43 15.26
CA TYR A 27 10.69 -13.78 15.74
C TYR A 27 11.60 -14.81 15.05
N THR A 28 12.12 -15.74 15.82
CA THR A 28 12.89 -16.88 15.32
C THR A 28 12.57 -18.10 16.18
N LEU A 29 12.16 -19.19 15.53
CA LEU A 29 11.90 -20.47 16.16
C LEU A 29 12.81 -21.54 15.55
N ASN A 30 13.49 -22.30 16.40
CA ASN A 30 14.24 -23.49 16.01
C ASN A 30 13.35 -24.71 16.22
N ALA A 31 12.66 -25.14 15.16
CA ALA A 31 11.72 -26.24 15.21
C ALA A 31 12.42 -27.57 14.87
N THR A 32 12.35 -28.52 15.80
CA THR A 32 13.00 -29.84 15.66
C THR A 32 12.03 -30.92 15.21
N ASN A 33 10.73 -30.75 15.46
CA ASN A 33 9.68 -31.70 15.11
C ASN A 33 8.37 -30.96 14.75
N ILE A 34 7.51 -31.61 13.98
CA ILE A 34 6.14 -31.14 13.70
C ILE A 34 5.19 -31.80 14.67
N ASN A 35 4.72 -31.04 15.65
CA ASN A 35 3.73 -31.44 16.64
C ASN A 35 2.75 -30.29 16.90
N PHE A 36 1.72 -30.57 17.71
CA PHE A 36 0.68 -29.62 18.04
C PHE A 36 1.25 -28.31 18.61
N GLU A 37 2.11 -28.40 19.62
CA GLU A 37 2.64 -27.23 20.34
C GLU A 37 3.49 -26.34 19.43
N THR A 38 4.30 -26.95 18.56
CA THR A 38 5.17 -26.21 17.63
C THR A 38 4.34 -25.47 16.58
N VAL A 39 3.34 -26.13 15.99
CA VAL A 39 2.48 -25.50 14.98
C VAL A 39 1.56 -24.46 15.60
N GLU A 40 1.03 -24.72 16.80
CA GLU A 40 0.26 -23.74 17.57
C GLU A 40 1.06 -22.47 17.81
N GLU A 41 2.30 -22.59 18.30
CA GLU A 41 3.16 -21.43 18.53
C GLU A 41 3.41 -20.63 17.25
N ILE A 42 3.76 -21.31 16.15
CA ILE A 42 4.03 -20.65 14.86
C ILE A 42 2.79 -19.87 14.40
N LEU A 43 1.62 -20.51 14.40
CA LEU A 43 0.38 -19.91 13.90
C LEU A 43 -0.13 -18.80 14.82
N GLU A 44 -0.02 -18.95 16.14
CA GLU A 44 -0.41 -17.91 17.10
C GLU A 44 0.46 -16.66 16.93
N LYS A 45 1.79 -16.84 16.85
CA LYS A 45 2.73 -15.72 16.69
C LYS A 45 2.53 -15.02 15.35
N TYR A 46 2.35 -15.79 14.28
CA TYR A 46 2.23 -15.23 12.94
C TYR A 46 0.86 -14.56 12.71
N SER A 47 -0.24 -15.16 13.16
CA SER A 47 -1.58 -14.56 13.05
C SER A 47 -1.67 -13.23 13.80
N LYS A 48 -1.12 -13.16 15.02
CA LYS A 48 -0.99 -11.92 15.78
C LYS A 48 -0.14 -10.89 15.06
N PHE A 49 0.98 -11.31 14.48
CA PHE A 49 1.85 -10.42 13.70
C PHE A 49 1.12 -9.83 12.48
N LEU A 50 0.41 -10.66 11.72
CA LEU A 50 -0.39 -10.21 10.58
C LEU A 50 -1.63 -9.40 10.97
N SER A 51 -2.01 -9.45 12.25
CA SER A 51 -3.26 -8.88 12.78
C SER A 51 -4.50 -9.43 12.07
N THR A 52 -4.52 -10.76 11.87
CA THR A 52 -5.61 -11.56 11.27
C THR A 52 -6.47 -12.21 12.34
N SER A 53 -7.32 -13.18 11.95
CA SER A 53 -8.09 -13.99 12.90
C SER A 53 -7.16 -14.71 13.88
N GLU A 54 -7.58 -14.80 15.15
CA GLU A 54 -6.91 -15.63 16.15
C GLU A 54 -7.12 -17.11 15.82
N ILE A 55 -6.15 -17.94 16.20
CA ILE A 55 -6.30 -19.39 16.06
C ILE A 55 -7.31 -19.91 17.09
N SER A 56 -8.00 -20.99 16.76
CA SER A 56 -8.80 -21.75 17.72
C SER A 56 -8.21 -23.13 17.92
N THR A 57 -8.30 -23.67 19.13
CA THR A 57 -7.79 -25.01 19.44
C THR A 57 -8.79 -25.80 20.26
N GLY A 58 -8.66 -27.13 20.21
CA GLY A 58 -9.49 -28.02 21.01
C GLY A 58 -9.14 -29.48 20.79
N THR A 59 -10.02 -30.36 21.26
CA THR A 59 -9.83 -31.81 21.21
C THR A 59 -11.08 -32.51 20.71
N ILE A 60 -10.93 -33.46 19.78
CA ILE A 60 -11.99 -34.36 19.32
C ILE A 60 -11.48 -35.81 19.45
N GLY A 61 -12.07 -36.56 20.38
CA GLY A 61 -11.59 -37.92 20.68
C GLY A 61 -10.14 -37.90 21.18
N SER A 62 -9.23 -38.53 20.43
CA SER A 62 -7.79 -38.55 20.70
C SER A 62 -6.98 -37.53 19.90
N PHE A 63 -7.64 -36.67 19.13
CA PHE A 63 -6.99 -35.66 18.29
C PHE A 63 -7.05 -34.30 18.93
N ASN A 64 -5.93 -33.59 18.99
CA ASN A 64 -5.92 -32.14 19.19
C ASN A 64 -6.05 -31.47 17.83
N TYR A 65 -6.72 -30.32 17.75
CA TYR A 65 -6.85 -29.58 16.51
C TYR A 65 -6.47 -28.12 16.67
N ILE A 66 -5.98 -27.54 15.56
CA ILE A 66 -5.79 -26.10 15.41
C ILE A 66 -6.62 -25.67 14.20
N GLU A 67 -7.40 -24.61 14.37
CA GLU A 67 -8.20 -23.98 13.32
C GLU A 67 -7.68 -22.56 13.08
N TRP A 68 -7.44 -22.22 11.81
CA TRP A 68 -7.01 -20.89 11.39
C TRP A 68 -7.43 -20.61 9.94
N GLU A 69 -7.99 -19.43 9.67
CA GLU A 69 -8.44 -18.99 8.32
C GLU A 69 -9.28 -20.06 7.60
N ASP A 70 -10.31 -20.57 8.27
CA ASP A 70 -11.25 -21.61 7.81
C ASP A 70 -10.61 -22.98 7.49
N LYS A 71 -9.41 -23.24 8.00
CA LYS A 71 -8.69 -24.52 7.82
C LYS A 71 -8.41 -25.17 9.15
N ILE A 72 -8.56 -26.49 9.19
CA ILE A 72 -8.37 -27.29 10.40
C ILE A 72 -7.28 -28.33 10.17
N ILE A 73 -6.31 -28.38 11.09
CA ILE A 73 -5.30 -29.42 11.20
C ILE A 73 -5.55 -30.24 12.47
N TYR A 74 -5.44 -31.56 12.37
CA TYR A 74 -5.55 -32.46 13.51
C TYR A 74 -4.21 -33.15 13.80
N PHE A 75 -3.90 -33.30 15.07
CA PHE A 75 -2.72 -33.97 15.59
C PHE A 75 -3.11 -35.16 16.46
N SER A 76 -2.56 -36.32 16.15
CA SER A 76 -2.52 -37.51 16.99
C SER A 76 -1.05 -37.90 17.22
N LYS A 77 -0.79 -38.87 18.10
CA LYS A 77 0.58 -39.30 18.46
C LYS A 77 1.49 -39.57 17.25
N ASN A 78 0.94 -40.12 16.17
CA ASN A 78 1.72 -40.57 15.01
C ASN A 78 1.17 -40.05 13.67
N VAL A 79 0.11 -39.26 13.67
CA VAL A 79 -0.60 -38.87 12.44
C VAL A 79 -0.96 -37.40 12.52
N VAL A 80 -0.69 -36.67 11.44
CA VAL A 80 -1.18 -35.32 11.23
C VAL A 80 -2.19 -35.36 10.10
N VAL A 81 -3.36 -34.72 10.28
CA VAL A 81 -4.41 -34.66 9.27
C VAL A 81 -4.61 -33.21 8.86
N LEU A 82 -4.38 -32.91 7.59
CA LEU A 82 -4.59 -31.60 6.98
C LEU A 82 -5.96 -31.58 6.30
N GLY A 83 -6.98 -31.05 6.98
CA GLY A 83 -8.38 -31.18 6.55
C GLY A 83 -8.81 -32.65 6.52
N GLU A 84 -8.97 -33.20 5.32
CA GLU A 84 -9.36 -34.61 5.11
C GLU A 84 -8.18 -35.54 4.79
N ASN A 85 -6.96 -35.00 4.64
CA ASN A 85 -5.79 -35.77 4.20
C ASN A 85 -4.88 -36.13 5.37
N ALA A 86 -4.77 -37.42 5.68
CA ALA A 86 -3.83 -37.93 6.68
C ALA A 86 -2.41 -38.08 6.11
N LEU A 87 -1.42 -37.59 6.85
CA LEU A 87 0.01 -37.67 6.53
C LEU A 87 0.76 -38.38 7.65
N ASP A 88 1.56 -39.37 7.29
CA ASP A 88 2.36 -40.15 8.24
C ASP A 88 3.66 -39.44 8.64
N ASN A 89 4.22 -38.60 7.75
CA ASN A 89 5.46 -37.84 8.00
C ASN A 89 5.38 -36.48 7.29
N PRO A 90 4.54 -35.54 7.79
CA PRO A 90 4.48 -34.20 7.20
C PRO A 90 5.82 -33.48 7.36
N ASN A 91 6.09 -32.56 6.46
CA ASN A 91 7.14 -31.55 6.59
C ASN A 91 6.52 -30.15 6.75
N PHE A 92 7.34 -29.14 7.05
CA PHE A 92 6.82 -27.77 7.27
C PHE A 92 6.26 -27.14 5.99
N ASP A 93 6.77 -27.50 4.80
CA ASP A 93 6.17 -27.08 3.53
C ASP A 93 4.71 -27.55 3.44
N ASP A 94 4.40 -28.79 3.86
CA ASP A 94 3.02 -29.31 3.86
C ASP A 94 2.10 -28.45 4.74
N ILE A 95 2.56 -28.11 5.94
CA ILE A 95 1.80 -27.30 6.91
C ILE A 95 1.59 -25.87 6.39
N PHE A 96 2.66 -25.22 5.93
CA PHE A 96 2.61 -23.82 5.50
C PHE A 96 1.82 -23.66 4.20
N ASN A 97 1.97 -24.59 3.25
CA ASN A 97 1.15 -24.60 2.05
C ASN A 97 -0.31 -24.87 2.37
N PHE A 98 -0.61 -25.80 3.30
CA PHE A 98 -1.98 -26.03 3.75
C PHE A 98 -2.60 -24.76 4.29
N PHE A 99 -1.90 -23.97 5.12
CA PHE A 99 -2.42 -22.69 5.63
C PHE A 99 -2.26 -21.49 4.69
N ASN A 100 -1.76 -21.66 3.47
CA ASN A 100 -1.42 -20.56 2.55
C ASN A 100 -0.44 -19.52 3.14
N ILE A 101 0.42 -19.92 4.08
CA ILE A 101 1.48 -19.05 4.60
C ILE A 101 2.46 -18.77 3.46
N LYS A 102 2.82 -17.50 3.29
CA LYS A 102 3.71 -17.07 2.21
C LYS A 102 5.13 -17.02 2.75
N TYR A 103 6.03 -17.84 2.21
CA TYR A 103 7.39 -17.97 2.72
C TYR A 103 8.43 -18.20 1.62
N LEU A 104 9.66 -17.78 1.92
CA LEU A 104 10.85 -18.06 1.13
C LEU A 104 11.71 -19.08 1.90
N LYS A 105 11.91 -20.26 1.30
CA LYS A 105 12.76 -21.31 1.85
C LYS A 105 14.20 -21.15 1.37
N LYS A 106 15.15 -21.07 2.31
CA LYS A 106 16.59 -21.06 2.04
C LYS A 106 17.26 -22.11 2.92
N GLU A 107 17.71 -23.21 2.32
CA GLU A 107 18.25 -24.35 3.05
C GLU A 107 17.25 -24.88 4.10
N ASN A 108 17.57 -24.74 5.39
CA ASN A 108 16.74 -25.11 6.54
C ASN A 108 16.00 -23.91 7.15
N GLU A 109 15.91 -22.78 6.44
CA GLU A 109 15.24 -21.57 6.92
C GLU A 109 13.96 -21.28 6.15
N TYR A 110 12.85 -21.12 6.87
CA TYR A 110 11.59 -20.61 6.37
C TYR A 110 11.42 -19.16 6.79
N ASN A 111 11.54 -18.24 5.83
CA ASN A 111 11.32 -16.82 6.07
C ASN A 111 9.90 -16.45 5.64
N PHE A 112 9.01 -16.12 6.56
CA PHE A 112 7.64 -15.76 6.21
C PHE A 112 7.54 -14.31 5.76
N ALA A 113 6.54 -14.03 4.92
CA ALA A 113 6.23 -12.68 4.49
C ALA A 113 5.90 -11.79 5.71
N GLU A 114 6.58 -10.66 5.81
CA GLU A 114 6.44 -9.70 6.89
C GLU A 114 5.37 -8.65 6.57
N MET A 115 5.03 -8.54 5.28
CA MET A 115 3.92 -7.73 4.76
C MET A 115 3.21 -8.53 3.65
N VAL A 116 1.89 -8.59 3.72
CA VAL A 116 1.06 -9.19 2.66
C VAL A 116 0.19 -8.10 2.06
N ILE A 117 0.50 -7.69 0.83
CA ILE A 117 -0.29 -6.67 0.13
C ILE A 117 -1.56 -7.32 -0.40
N THR A 118 -2.70 -6.88 0.14
CA THR A 118 -4.02 -7.43 -0.19
C THR A 118 -4.71 -6.67 -1.31
N LYS A 119 -4.44 -5.37 -1.42
CA LYS A 119 -5.05 -4.51 -2.43
C LYS A 119 -4.12 -3.35 -2.78
N VAL A 120 -4.08 -3.01 -4.07
CA VAL A 120 -3.44 -1.79 -4.56
C VAL A 120 -4.44 -1.05 -5.44
N GLU A 121 -4.66 0.23 -5.14
CA GLU A 121 -5.49 1.12 -5.94
C GLU A 121 -4.68 2.30 -6.42
N ASP A 122 -4.78 2.59 -7.71
CA ASP A 122 -4.21 3.78 -8.31
C ASP A 122 -5.30 4.83 -8.51
N PHE A 123 -5.21 5.90 -7.74
CA PHE A 123 -6.10 7.04 -7.82
C PHE A 123 -5.50 8.17 -8.67
N GLY A 124 -4.45 7.91 -9.44
CA GLY A 124 -3.76 8.90 -10.25
C GLY A 124 -2.80 9.76 -9.44
N SER A 125 -3.30 10.51 -8.45
CA SER A 125 -2.52 11.43 -7.58
C SER A 125 -1.93 10.75 -6.35
N TYR A 126 -2.34 9.52 -6.06
CA TYR A 126 -1.69 8.68 -5.06
C TYR A 126 -1.91 7.20 -5.38
N LEU A 127 -1.04 6.35 -4.86
CA LEU A 127 -1.27 4.92 -4.74
C LEU A 127 -1.68 4.60 -3.31
N GLN A 128 -2.64 3.70 -3.15
CA GLN A 128 -3.01 3.12 -1.87
C GLN A 128 -2.66 1.64 -1.85
N PHE A 129 -1.99 1.21 -0.79
CA PHE A 129 -1.65 -0.18 -0.50
C PHE A 129 -2.35 -0.58 0.78
N ASP A 130 -3.30 -1.51 0.71
CA ASP A 130 -3.87 -2.15 1.91
C ASP A 130 -3.11 -3.46 2.19
N TYR A 131 -2.75 -3.70 3.45
CA TYR A 131 -1.85 -4.81 3.80
C TYR A 131 -2.15 -5.43 5.17
N LEU A 132 -1.66 -6.66 5.34
CA LEU A 132 -1.52 -7.35 6.62
C LEU A 132 -0.06 -7.34 7.08
N GLY A 133 0.19 -7.46 8.38
CA GLY A 133 1.53 -7.37 8.96
C GLY A 133 2.00 -5.94 9.19
N LYS A 134 3.29 -5.68 8.97
CA LYS A 134 3.89 -4.35 9.13
C LYS A 134 4.16 -3.69 7.77
N ASN A 135 4.17 -2.36 7.74
CA ASN A 135 4.58 -1.64 6.53
C ASN A 135 6.08 -1.82 6.30
N PHE A 136 6.43 -2.47 5.19
CA PHE A 136 7.79 -2.58 4.68
C PHE A 136 7.96 -1.95 3.29
N ILE A 137 7.05 -1.05 2.89
CA ILE A 137 7.20 -0.29 1.65
C ILE A 137 8.09 0.93 1.88
N ASP A 138 8.99 1.16 0.93
CA ASP A 138 9.71 2.42 0.72
C ASP A 138 9.47 2.97 -0.68
N ILE A 139 9.89 4.22 -0.91
CA ILE A 139 9.78 4.88 -2.20
C ILE A 139 11.11 5.48 -2.63
N GLU A 140 11.46 5.29 -3.90
CA GLU A 140 12.57 5.97 -4.55
C GLU A 140 12.03 6.71 -5.76
N ALA A 141 12.13 8.04 -5.72
CA ALA A 141 11.74 8.90 -6.83
C ALA A 141 12.96 9.19 -7.71
N THR A 142 12.82 8.94 -9.00
CA THR A 142 13.71 9.39 -10.07
C THR A 142 13.01 10.44 -10.91
N ASP A 143 13.73 11.10 -11.81
CA ASP A 143 13.16 12.16 -12.67
C ASP A 143 11.93 11.71 -13.47
N ASN A 144 11.81 10.42 -13.79
CA ASN A 144 10.75 9.91 -14.69
C ASN A 144 9.88 8.82 -14.07
N ALA A 145 10.18 8.39 -12.85
CA ALA A 145 9.51 7.24 -12.25
C ALA A 145 9.63 7.23 -10.73
N ILE A 146 8.62 6.66 -10.08
CA ILE A 146 8.62 6.32 -8.67
C ILE A 146 8.66 4.81 -8.57
N ASN A 147 9.69 4.30 -7.93
CA ASN A 147 9.84 2.90 -7.59
C ASN A 147 9.33 2.68 -6.18
N ILE A 148 8.41 1.73 -6.04
CA ILE A 148 7.95 1.22 -4.75
C ILE A 148 8.87 0.06 -4.39
N ILE A 149 9.66 0.21 -3.33
CA ILE A 149 10.75 -0.69 -2.97
C ILE A 149 10.37 -1.48 -1.72
N SER A 150 10.74 -2.76 -1.70
CA SER A 150 10.62 -3.62 -0.53
C SER A 150 11.72 -3.34 0.49
N LYS A 151 11.39 -3.14 1.77
CA LYS A 151 12.33 -3.11 2.91
C LYS A 151 12.39 -4.42 3.71
N GLY A 152 11.46 -5.33 3.45
CA GLY A 152 11.32 -6.63 4.14
C GLY A 152 11.01 -7.73 3.14
N LEU A 153 10.56 -8.89 3.62
CA LEU A 153 10.00 -9.91 2.73
C LEU A 153 8.51 -9.64 2.50
N ILE A 154 8.14 -9.23 1.28
CA ILE A 154 6.77 -8.79 0.95
C ILE A 154 6.11 -9.76 -0.03
N TYR A 155 4.90 -10.21 0.27
CA TYR A 155 4.07 -10.93 -0.69
C TYR A 155 3.17 -9.97 -1.46
N PHE A 156 3.25 -10.00 -2.79
CA PHE A 156 2.44 -9.17 -3.68
C PHE A 156 2.26 -9.85 -5.04
N LYS A 157 1.03 -9.85 -5.60
CA LYS A 157 0.71 -10.43 -6.92
C LYS A 157 1.35 -11.81 -7.13
N ASP A 158 1.12 -12.72 -6.18
CA ASP A 158 1.61 -14.10 -6.20
C ASP A 158 3.14 -14.30 -6.23
N ASN A 159 3.89 -13.25 -5.87
CA ASN A 159 5.33 -13.29 -5.77
C ASN A 159 5.81 -12.81 -4.40
N LEU A 160 6.94 -13.34 -3.96
CA LEU A 160 7.68 -12.87 -2.78
C LEU A 160 8.83 -11.99 -3.23
N TYR A 161 8.89 -10.80 -2.65
CA TYR A 161 9.88 -9.79 -2.94
C TYR A 161 10.82 -9.64 -1.75
N GLU A 162 12.09 -9.95 -1.96
CA GLU A 162 13.13 -9.75 -0.97
C GLU A 162 13.43 -8.25 -0.77
N PRO A 163 14.06 -7.86 0.36
CA PRO A 163 14.50 -6.49 0.59
C PRO A 163 15.33 -5.94 -0.57
N GLY A 164 15.06 -4.70 -0.97
CA GLY A 164 15.67 -4.02 -2.11
C GLY A 164 14.96 -4.26 -3.45
N SER A 165 14.02 -5.20 -3.52
CA SER A 165 13.27 -5.47 -4.77
C SER A 165 12.26 -4.36 -5.09
N ILE A 166 12.08 -4.05 -6.36
CA ILE A 166 11.03 -3.14 -6.84
C ILE A 166 9.71 -3.91 -6.96
N LEU A 167 8.70 -3.50 -6.20
CA LEU A 167 7.36 -4.07 -6.21
C LEU A 167 6.54 -3.56 -7.40
N LEU A 168 6.66 -2.26 -7.68
CA LEU A 168 5.91 -1.54 -8.69
C LEU A 168 6.65 -0.27 -9.10
N THR A 169 6.63 0.05 -10.39
CA THR A 169 7.13 1.31 -10.92
C THR A 169 5.97 2.12 -11.49
N LYS A 170 5.86 3.37 -11.09
CA LYS A 170 4.90 4.33 -11.66
C LYS A 170 5.66 5.43 -12.39
N ASN A 171 5.42 5.54 -13.69
CA ASN A 171 5.97 6.63 -14.49
C ASN A 171 5.37 7.96 -14.04
N ILE A 172 6.22 8.94 -13.80
CA ILE A 172 5.87 10.30 -13.41
C ILE A 172 6.67 11.31 -14.22
N ASP A 173 6.24 12.55 -14.19
CA ASP A 173 6.97 13.70 -14.72
C ASP A 173 7.93 14.23 -13.64
N SER A 174 9.08 14.82 -14.00
CA SER A 174 10.11 15.30 -13.05
C SER A 174 9.62 16.39 -12.09
N SER A 175 8.47 16.96 -12.38
CA SER A 175 7.73 17.90 -11.53
C SER A 175 7.05 17.29 -10.29
N TYR A 176 7.03 15.97 -10.10
CA TYR A 176 6.37 15.35 -8.94
C TYR A 176 7.32 15.18 -7.75
N LYS A 177 6.94 15.74 -6.61
CA LYS A 177 7.40 15.34 -5.27
C LYS A 177 6.55 14.18 -4.77
N THR A 178 7.11 13.38 -3.87
CA THR A 178 6.44 12.22 -3.31
C THR A 178 6.42 12.24 -1.80
N GLU A 179 5.30 11.86 -1.21
CA GLU A 179 5.18 11.69 0.23
C GLU A 179 4.62 10.32 0.57
N LEU A 180 5.28 9.64 1.51
CA LEU A 180 4.83 8.36 2.05
C LEU A 180 4.06 8.60 3.34
N ASN A 181 2.79 8.21 3.36
CA ASN A 181 1.91 8.34 4.52
C ASN A 181 1.54 6.93 5.01
N ILE A 182 2.00 6.57 6.21
CA ILE A 182 1.77 5.26 6.80
C ILE A 182 0.59 5.35 7.78
N LEU A 183 -0.44 4.55 7.54
CA LEU A 183 -1.63 4.39 8.37
C LEU A 183 -1.71 2.93 8.88
N PRO A 184 -2.51 2.65 9.92
CA PRO A 184 -2.74 1.27 10.34
C PRO A 184 -3.30 0.43 9.17
N LYS A 185 -2.59 -0.65 8.80
CA LYS A 185 -2.93 -1.58 7.70
C LYS A 185 -3.06 -0.93 6.30
N ARG A 186 -2.57 0.30 6.14
CA ARG A 186 -2.65 1.04 4.87
C ARG A 186 -1.46 1.95 4.67
N THR A 187 -0.92 2.01 3.45
CA THR A 187 0.14 2.94 3.06
C THR A 187 -0.31 3.73 1.84
N ILE A 188 -0.16 5.06 1.90
CA ILE A 188 -0.51 5.97 0.83
C ILE A 188 0.77 6.61 0.30
N VAL A 189 1.04 6.43 -1.00
CA VAL A 189 2.13 7.10 -1.72
C VAL A 189 1.52 8.24 -2.50
N GLN A 190 1.65 9.48 -1.99
CA GLN A 190 1.08 10.67 -2.62
C GLN A 190 2.05 11.26 -3.65
N PHE A 191 1.51 11.66 -4.79
CA PHE A 191 2.22 12.34 -5.88
C PHE A 191 1.84 13.82 -5.88
N ILE A 192 2.73 14.63 -5.33
CA ILE A 192 2.56 16.07 -5.21
C ILE A 192 3.25 16.72 -6.40
N LYS A 193 2.49 17.09 -7.41
CA LYS A 193 3.06 17.84 -8.53
C LYS A 193 3.30 19.30 -8.15
N GLU A 194 4.53 19.76 -8.34
CA GLU A 194 4.83 21.18 -8.41
C GLU A 194 4.51 21.68 -9.81
N TYR A 195 3.52 22.56 -9.88
CA TYR A 195 3.08 23.13 -11.14
C TYR A 195 3.81 24.44 -11.40
N ASN A 196 4.54 24.51 -12.52
CA ASN A 196 5.13 25.74 -12.99
C ASN A 196 4.07 26.56 -13.75
N ILE A 197 3.12 27.10 -12.99
CA ILE A 197 2.12 28.04 -13.50
C ILE A 197 2.78 29.42 -13.45
N LYS A 198 2.85 30.08 -14.60
CA LYS A 198 3.43 31.42 -14.73
C LYS A 198 2.40 32.48 -15.02
N ASN A 199 1.24 32.07 -15.50
CA ASN A 199 0.21 32.97 -16.01
C ASN A 199 -1.12 32.65 -15.34
N ILE A 200 -1.76 33.66 -14.76
CA ILE A 200 -3.12 33.56 -14.26
C ILE A 200 -4.05 34.23 -15.24
N ILE A 201 -5.10 33.51 -15.64
CA ILE A 201 -6.16 34.01 -16.48
C ILE A 201 -7.36 34.27 -15.60
N VAL A 202 -7.67 35.55 -15.36
CA VAL A 202 -8.88 35.92 -14.63
C VAL A 202 -9.99 36.26 -15.63
N LYS A 203 -11.15 35.64 -15.45
CA LYS A 203 -12.34 35.83 -16.31
C LYS A 203 -13.61 35.93 -15.50
N LEU A 204 -14.64 36.51 -16.10
CA LEU A 204 -16.00 36.44 -15.58
C LEU A 204 -16.75 35.23 -16.15
N PHE A 205 -17.68 34.71 -15.37
CA PHE A 205 -18.58 33.64 -15.81
C PHE A 205 -19.36 34.10 -17.04
N GLY A 206 -19.36 33.30 -18.10
CA GLY A 206 -19.82 33.68 -19.44
C GLY A 206 -18.74 34.16 -20.43
N GLU A 207 -17.56 34.59 -19.99
CA GLU A 207 -16.46 34.98 -20.89
C GLU A 207 -15.66 33.77 -21.41
N LYS A 208 -15.43 33.70 -22.73
CA LYS A 208 -14.60 32.65 -23.32
C LYS A 208 -13.11 32.87 -23.04
N ILE A 209 -12.39 31.77 -22.85
CA ILE A 209 -10.92 31.75 -22.80
C ILE A 209 -10.43 31.36 -24.19
N GLU A 210 -9.94 32.33 -24.97
CA GLU A 210 -9.57 32.12 -26.37
C GLU A 210 -8.09 31.74 -26.57
N LYS A 211 -7.22 32.14 -25.64
CA LYS A 211 -5.78 31.90 -25.70
C LYS A 211 -5.23 31.59 -24.30
N TYR A 212 -4.45 30.53 -24.20
CA TYR A 212 -3.73 30.09 -23.01
C TYR A 212 -2.54 29.24 -23.41
N ASP A 213 -1.58 29.06 -22.49
CA ASP A 213 -0.44 28.17 -22.67
C ASP A 213 -0.44 27.04 -21.63
N SER A 214 0.52 26.12 -21.75
CA SER A 214 0.65 24.97 -20.83
C SER A 214 1.07 25.36 -19.39
N LYS A 215 1.27 26.66 -19.11
CA LYS A 215 1.66 27.23 -17.81
C LYS A 215 0.59 28.19 -17.28
N SER A 216 -0.61 28.12 -17.83
CA SER A 216 -1.73 28.97 -17.46
C SER A 216 -2.64 28.28 -16.43
N PHE A 217 -3.19 29.06 -15.50
CA PHE A 217 -4.26 28.64 -14.59
C PHE A 217 -5.40 29.66 -14.64
N ALA A 218 -6.64 29.19 -14.78
CA ALA A 218 -7.79 30.08 -14.90
C ALA A 218 -8.57 30.23 -13.58
N ILE A 219 -8.96 31.46 -13.28
CA ILE A 219 -9.89 31.79 -12.19
C ILE A 219 -11.10 32.46 -12.83
N ILE A 220 -12.26 31.85 -12.67
CA ILE A 220 -13.51 32.36 -13.26
C ILE A 220 -14.42 32.83 -12.14
N PHE A 221 -14.74 34.12 -12.10
CA PHE A 221 -15.61 34.70 -11.07
C PHE A 221 -17.05 34.86 -11.54
N LYS A 222 -17.99 34.64 -10.62
CA LYS A 222 -19.39 35.05 -10.76
C LYS A 222 -19.85 35.75 -9.49
N ASP A 223 -20.52 36.89 -9.65
CA ASP A 223 -21.07 37.60 -8.51
C ASP A 223 -22.25 36.80 -7.96
N SER A 224 -22.15 36.42 -6.68
CA SER A 224 -23.09 35.49 -6.08
C SER A 224 -22.94 35.42 -4.56
N ASN A 225 -24.05 35.17 -3.87
CA ASN A 225 -24.07 34.86 -2.43
C ASN A 225 -23.92 33.36 -2.13
N ILE A 226 -23.70 32.52 -3.15
CA ILE A 226 -23.51 31.08 -2.97
C ILE A 226 -22.24 30.76 -2.17
N ASN A 227 -21.23 31.65 -2.22
CA ASN A 227 -19.96 31.55 -1.51
C ASN A 227 -19.33 30.17 -1.66
N ALA A 228 -19.08 29.82 -2.91
CA ALA A 228 -18.57 28.52 -3.29
C ALA A 228 -17.42 28.63 -4.27
N VAL A 229 -16.53 27.65 -4.20
CA VAL A 229 -15.57 27.33 -5.24
C VAL A 229 -15.95 25.99 -5.85
N PHE A 230 -15.96 25.97 -7.17
CA PHE A 230 -16.20 24.78 -7.95
C PHE A 230 -14.91 24.39 -8.64
N VAL A 231 -14.54 23.13 -8.46
CA VAL A 231 -13.49 22.46 -9.21
C VAL A 231 -14.18 21.84 -10.43
N PRO A 232 -13.85 22.27 -11.66
CA PRO A 232 -14.39 21.68 -12.88
C PRO A 232 -14.16 20.17 -12.88
N ASN A 233 -15.25 19.40 -12.81
CA ASN A 233 -15.18 17.95 -12.75
C ASN A 233 -15.04 17.34 -14.15
N TYR A 234 -14.13 16.37 -14.25
CA TYR A 234 -14.23 15.08 -14.92
C TYR A 234 -15.33 14.89 -16.00
N SER A 235 -14.88 14.66 -17.25
CA SER A 235 -15.62 13.81 -18.19
C SER A 235 -15.21 12.36 -17.92
N PRO A 236 -16.12 11.41 -17.67
CA PRO A 236 -15.78 10.06 -17.24
C PRO A 236 -15.03 9.14 -18.21
N ASP A 237 -14.50 9.67 -19.32
CA ASP A 237 -13.87 8.82 -20.32
C ASP A 237 -12.43 8.48 -19.90
N PHE A 238 -12.36 7.36 -19.18
CA PHE A 238 -11.22 6.62 -18.64
C PHE A 238 -10.00 6.50 -19.59
N SER A 239 -9.15 7.53 -19.63
CA SER A 239 -7.79 7.41 -20.20
C SER A 239 -6.69 8.06 -19.36
N GLY A 240 -7.03 8.73 -18.25
CA GLY A 240 -6.03 9.32 -17.33
C GLY A 240 -5.32 10.58 -17.83
N ASN A 241 -5.49 10.96 -19.10
CA ASN A 241 -4.80 12.08 -19.73
C ASN A 241 -5.11 13.45 -19.08
N ASP A 242 -6.32 13.63 -18.54
CA ASP A 242 -6.77 14.90 -17.94
C ASP A 242 -6.54 14.99 -16.42
N TRP A 243 -5.92 13.96 -15.82
CA TRP A 243 -5.70 13.89 -14.36
C TRP A 243 -4.80 15.01 -13.83
N LYS A 244 -3.84 15.43 -14.66
CA LYS A 244 -2.96 16.56 -14.38
C LYS A 244 -3.74 17.85 -14.19
N VAL A 245 -4.75 18.09 -15.02
CA VAL A 245 -5.56 19.33 -14.98
C VAL A 245 -6.45 19.35 -13.75
N PHE A 246 -7.08 18.21 -13.43
CA PHE A 246 -7.93 18.05 -12.26
C PHE A 246 -7.17 18.26 -10.95
N SER A 247 -6.02 17.61 -10.78
CA SER A 247 -5.27 17.69 -9.51
C SER A 247 -4.76 19.10 -9.18
N ILE A 248 -4.40 19.91 -10.19
CA ILE A 248 -4.11 21.35 -10.01
C ILE A 248 -5.34 22.07 -9.48
N SER A 249 -6.44 21.89 -10.19
CA SER A 249 -7.71 22.57 -9.93
C SER A 249 -8.23 22.22 -8.53
N ASP A 250 -8.11 20.95 -8.12
CA ASP A 250 -8.47 20.47 -6.78
C ASP A 250 -7.59 21.07 -5.68
N LYS A 251 -6.26 21.14 -5.88
CA LYS A 251 -5.34 21.78 -4.92
C LYS A 251 -5.75 23.23 -4.64
N PHE A 252 -5.88 24.05 -5.69
CA PHE A 252 -6.24 25.46 -5.54
C PHE A 252 -7.67 25.64 -5.04
N GLY A 253 -8.61 24.80 -5.48
CA GLY A 253 -9.97 24.78 -4.97
C GLY A 253 -10.02 24.58 -3.45
N LYS A 254 -9.27 23.60 -2.93
CA LYS A 254 -9.17 23.34 -1.49
C LYS A 254 -8.50 24.49 -0.72
N LEU A 255 -7.41 25.04 -1.24
CA LEU A 255 -6.71 26.17 -0.61
C LEU A 255 -7.61 27.40 -0.50
N VAL A 256 -8.25 27.78 -1.61
CA VAL A 256 -9.18 28.93 -1.65
C VAL A 256 -10.40 28.69 -0.77
N SER A 257 -11.01 27.49 -0.85
CA SER A 257 -12.13 27.09 0.01
C SER A 257 -11.80 27.29 1.49
N LYS A 258 -10.65 26.77 1.92
CA LYS A 258 -10.20 26.87 3.31
C LYS A 258 -9.88 28.30 3.73
N LYS A 259 -9.14 29.05 2.89
CA LYS A 259 -8.68 30.41 3.21
C LYS A 259 -9.83 31.41 3.30
N PHE A 260 -10.81 31.31 2.41
CA PHE A 260 -11.92 32.26 2.29
C PHE A 260 -13.26 31.72 2.82
N ASN A 261 -13.23 30.55 3.48
CA ASN A 261 -14.41 29.88 4.04
C ASN A 261 -15.53 29.67 3.00
N LEU A 262 -15.15 29.26 1.79
CA LEU A 262 -16.08 28.97 0.69
C LEU A 262 -16.40 27.48 0.65
N LYS A 263 -17.62 27.12 0.26
CA LYS A 263 -18.01 25.71 0.05
C LYS A 263 -17.32 25.15 -1.19
N LEU A 264 -16.73 23.97 -1.09
CA LEU A 264 -16.09 23.27 -2.21
C LEU A 264 -17.08 22.33 -2.89
N PHE A 265 -17.22 22.45 -4.21
CA PHE A 265 -18.02 21.54 -5.04
C PHE A 265 -17.22 21.03 -6.24
N TYR A 266 -17.61 19.87 -6.75
CA TYR A 266 -16.98 19.23 -7.89
C TYR A 266 -18.02 19.07 -9.02
N VAL A 267 -17.97 19.95 -10.04
CA VAL A 267 -19.02 20.04 -11.08
C VAL A 267 -18.39 20.33 -12.44
N PRO A 268 -18.73 19.62 -13.54
CA PRO A 268 -18.22 19.94 -14.88
C PRO A 268 -18.71 21.32 -15.36
N PHE A 269 -17.81 22.13 -15.92
CA PHE A 269 -18.16 23.38 -16.61
C PHE A 269 -17.76 23.31 -18.07
N VAL A 270 -18.74 23.38 -18.97
CA VAL A 270 -18.54 23.37 -20.44
C VAL A 270 -17.70 24.58 -20.92
N GLN A 271 -17.65 25.65 -20.13
CA GLN A 271 -16.96 26.89 -20.47
C GLN A 271 -15.42 26.82 -20.29
N VAL A 272 -14.92 25.86 -19.50
CA VAL A 272 -13.49 25.72 -19.23
C VAL A 272 -12.88 24.77 -20.27
N PRO A 273 -11.79 25.15 -20.97
CA PRO A 273 -11.07 24.22 -21.83
C PRO A 273 -10.62 22.98 -21.04
N LYS A 274 -10.81 21.79 -21.60
CA LYS A 274 -10.57 20.51 -20.88
C LYS A 274 -9.13 20.33 -20.40
N ASP A 275 -8.19 20.92 -21.12
CA ASP A 275 -6.74 20.85 -20.88
C ASP A 275 -6.20 22.02 -20.03
N LEU A 276 -7.07 22.96 -19.62
CA LEU A 276 -6.70 24.15 -18.83
C LEU A 276 -7.10 23.98 -17.36
N PRO A 277 -6.13 24.00 -16.43
CA PRO A 277 -6.41 24.00 -14.99
C PRO A 277 -7.21 25.23 -14.58
N ALA A 278 -8.28 25.05 -13.82
CA ALA A 278 -9.13 26.17 -13.45
C ALA A 278 -9.95 25.95 -12.18
N ILE A 279 -10.35 27.04 -11.55
CA ILE A 279 -11.42 27.06 -10.54
C ILE A 279 -12.48 28.09 -10.90
N VAL A 280 -13.73 27.79 -10.58
CA VAL A 280 -14.86 28.70 -10.76
C VAL A 280 -15.35 29.13 -9.39
N ILE A 281 -15.46 30.43 -9.15
CA ILE A 281 -15.72 30.98 -7.81
C ILE A 281 -16.96 31.85 -7.86
N PHE A 282 -17.98 31.46 -7.10
CA PHE A 282 -19.22 32.19 -6.95
C PHE A 282 -19.20 32.87 -5.58
N THR A 283 -18.88 34.15 -5.57
CA THR A 283 -18.73 34.96 -4.35
C THR A 283 -18.93 36.44 -4.66
N SER A 284 -19.10 37.27 -3.64
CA SER A 284 -19.24 38.71 -3.77
C SER A 284 -18.04 39.34 -4.49
N GLN A 285 -18.29 40.30 -5.37
CA GLN A 285 -17.26 41.09 -6.07
C GLN A 285 -16.16 41.65 -5.16
N ASN A 286 -16.51 41.99 -3.92
CA ASN A 286 -15.58 42.55 -2.95
C ASN A 286 -14.43 41.60 -2.58
N SER A 287 -14.60 40.29 -2.76
CA SER A 287 -13.60 39.28 -2.41
C SER A 287 -12.69 38.88 -3.58
N TRP A 288 -13.03 39.23 -4.82
CA TRP A 288 -12.35 38.68 -5.99
C TRP A 288 -10.87 39.06 -6.05
N LYS A 289 -10.55 40.33 -5.80
CA LYS A 289 -9.15 40.81 -5.81
C LYS A 289 -8.29 40.04 -4.80
N GLN A 290 -8.77 39.90 -3.57
CA GLN A 290 -8.04 39.18 -2.51
C GLN A 290 -7.84 37.70 -2.85
N ILE A 291 -8.85 37.07 -3.47
CA ILE A 291 -8.76 35.68 -3.90
C ILE A 291 -7.73 35.53 -5.04
N SER A 292 -7.77 36.41 -6.03
CA SER A 292 -6.80 36.41 -7.13
C SER A 292 -5.37 36.59 -6.64
N GLU A 293 -5.14 37.57 -5.76
CA GLU A 293 -3.81 37.84 -5.17
C GLU A 293 -3.32 36.66 -4.31
N PHE A 294 -4.22 36.00 -3.56
CA PHE A 294 -3.88 34.80 -2.81
C PHE A 294 -3.46 33.66 -3.72
N VAL A 295 -4.25 33.37 -4.78
CA VAL A 295 -3.90 32.33 -5.74
C VAL A 295 -2.58 32.66 -6.42
N GLU A 296 -2.33 33.91 -6.79
CA GLU A 296 -1.06 34.36 -7.37
C GLU A 296 0.13 34.17 -6.43
N GLY A 297 -0.03 34.44 -5.14
CA GLY A 297 1.00 34.17 -4.14
C GLY A 297 1.30 32.69 -3.93
N GLU A 298 0.29 31.81 -4.03
CA GLU A 298 0.47 30.35 -3.89
C GLU A 298 1.05 29.68 -5.15
N LEU A 299 1.21 30.44 -6.23
CA LEU A 299 1.77 29.98 -7.51
C LEU A 299 3.26 30.33 -7.70
N GLN A 300 3.81 31.24 -6.87
CA GLN A 300 5.21 31.67 -6.88
C GLN A 300 6.07 30.87 -5.89
#